data_AF-A0A959FWA1-F1
#
_entry.id   AF-A0A959FWA1-F1
#
_cell.length_a   1.000
_cell.length_b   1.000
_cell.length_c   1.000
_cell.angle_alpha   90.00
_cell.angle_beta   90.00
_cell.angle_gamma   90.00
#
_symmetry.space_group_name_H-M   'P 1'
#
loop_
_entity.id
_entity.type
_entity.pdbx_description
1 polymer ?
#
loop_
_entity_poly.entity_id
_entity_poly.type
_entity_poly.pdbx_seq_one_letter_code
_entity_poly.pdbx_strand_id
1 'polypeptide(L)'
;MTLAWILFSIYLIGTAWLGWLGHKKTDDFGSFAIGKGDLSPLQVGVTLAAATASAATFIINPGFVYVDGLAAFMHLGLSVYLGFVSMLILLSFRFRKIGEEAGALTIPDWIGKRYGSKAFSLYFAIINLLTIAFIVLLVGGISIVMQKLLGVGNVAALLITLIFVTGYVLVGGTYAHVFTNMFQG
;
A
#
# COMPACT_ATOMS: atom_id res chain seq x y z
N MET A 1 -7.84 -28.77 3.52
CA MET A 1 -8.65 -27.54 3.76
C MET A 1 -8.50 -27.01 5.17
N THR A 2 -8.49 -27.84 6.21
CA THR A 2 -8.35 -27.41 7.62
C THR A 2 -7.10 -26.56 7.89
N LEU A 3 -5.93 -26.97 7.37
CA LEU A 3 -4.69 -26.19 7.52
C LEU A 3 -4.77 -24.80 6.88
N ALA A 4 -5.38 -24.68 5.69
CA ALA A 4 -5.51 -23.41 4.99
C ALA A 4 -6.37 -22.42 5.79
N TRP A 5 -7.47 -22.90 6.39
CA TRP A 5 -8.30 -22.10 7.29
C TRP A 5 -7.55 -21.68 8.56
N ILE A 6 -6.78 -22.59 9.18
CA ILE A 6 -5.96 -22.25 10.36
C ILE A 6 -4.98 -21.13 10.03
N LEU A 7 -4.20 -21.26 8.95
CA LEU A 7 -3.23 -20.25 8.53
C LEU A 7 -3.91 -18.92 8.19
N PHE A 8 -5.04 -18.97 7.47
CA PHE A 8 -5.82 -17.79 7.13
C PHE A 8 -6.36 -17.09 8.38
N SER A 9 -6.89 -17.82 9.35
CA SER A 9 -7.37 -17.25 10.61
C SER A 9 -6.25 -16.64 11.44
N ILE A 10 -5.08 -17.29 11.53
CA ILE A 10 -3.90 -16.73 12.21
C ILE A 10 -3.48 -15.42 11.53
N TYR A 11 -3.44 -15.40 10.20
CA TYR A 11 -3.13 -14.20 9.43
C TYR A 11 -4.13 -13.07 9.73
N LEU A 12 -5.45 -13.34 9.65
CA LEU A 12 -6.47 -12.33 9.92
C LEU A 12 -6.39 -11.79 11.35
N ILE A 13 -6.17 -12.66 12.35
CA ILE A 13 -6.03 -12.23 13.75
C ILE A 13 -4.79 -11.36 13.92
N GLY A 14 -3.65 -11.77 13.36
CA GLY A 14 -2.41 -11.00 13.41
C GLY A 14 -2.57 -9.62 12.76
N THR A 15 -3.11 -9.57 11.54
CA THR A 15 -3.35 -8.31 10.83
C THR A 15 -4.35 -7.42 11.54
N ALA A 16 -5.45 -7.97 12.09
CA ALA A 16 -6.43 -7.21 12.86
C ALA A 16 -5.82 -6.61 14.15
N TRP A 17 -5.00 -7.40 14.86
CA TRP A 17 -4.30 -6.94 16.05
C TRP A 17 -3.33 -5.80 15.74
N LEU A 18 -2.55 -5.92 14.65
CA LEU A 18 -1.67 -4.85 14.17
C LEU A 18 -2.45 -3.61 13.74
N GLY A 19 -3.61 -3.79 13.09
CA GLY A 19 -4.52 -2.70 12.75
C GLY A 19 -5.03 -1.96 13.98
N TRP A 20 -5.41 -2.69 15.03
CA TRP A 20 -5.83 -2.13 16.31
C TRP A 20 -4.68 -1.43 17.06
N LEU A 21 -3.45 -1.96 16.99
CA LEU A 21 -2.26 -1.25 17.50
C LEU A 21 -2.03 0.06 16.75
N GLY A 22 -2.27 0.06 15.43
CA GLY A 22 -2.21 1.27 14.61
C GLY A 22 -3.26 2.30 15.04
N HIS A 23 -4.49 1.87 15.27
CA HIS A 23 -5.58 2.72 15.78
C HIS A 23 -5.21 3.41 17.09
N LYS A 24 -4.59 2.71 18.04
CA LYS A 24 -4.14 3.31 19.30
C LYS A 24 -3.12 4.43 19.14
N LYS A 25 -2.47 4.55 17.99
CA LYS A 25 -1.52 5.62 17.67
C LYS A 25 -2.14 6.76 16.86
N THR A 26 -3.36 6.59 16.37
CA THR A 26 -4.05 7.52 15.48
C THR A 26 -5.08 8.31 16.27
N ASP A 27 -4.75 9.55 16.62
CA ASP A 27 -5.57 10.40 17.50
C ASP A 27 -6.38 11.44 16.73
N ASP A 28 -5.92 11.80 15.52
CA ASP A 28 -6.49 12.87 14.70
C ASP A 28 -6.33 12.58 13.21
N PHE A 29 -6.84 13.47 12.37
CA PHE A 29 -6.78 13.32 10.92
C PHE A 29 -5.34 13.43 10.36
N GLY A 30 -4.46 14.18 11.02
CA GLY A 30 -3.06 14.32 10.60
C GLY A 30 -2.28 13.02 10.80
N SER A 31 -2.36 12.47 12.01
CA SER A 31 -1.78 11.17 12.36
C SER A 31 -2.42 10.01 11.57
N PHE A 32 -3.69 10.12 11.20
CA PHE A 32 -4.34 9.17 10.30
C PHE A 32 -3.74 9.20 8.88
N ALA A 33 -3.47 10.40 8.35
CA ALA A 33 -3.06 10.58 6.95
C ALA A 33 -1.56 10.35 6.73
N ILE A 34 -0.70 10.87 7.62
CA ILE A 34 0.76 10.85 7.46
C ILE A 34 1.54 10.34 8.68
N GLY A 35 0.86 9.94 9.76
CA GLY A 35 1.49 9.61 11.03
C GLY A 35 2.03 10.84 11.79
N LYS A 36 2.68 10.62 12.93
CA LYS A 36 3.24 11.69 13.79
C LYS A 36 4.71 12.00 13.51
N GLY A 37 5.29 11.38 12.48
CA GLY A 37 6.73 11.48 12.18
C GLY A 37 7.64 10.66 13.12
N ASP A 38 7.08 9.74 13.92
CA ASP A 38 7.78 8.85 14.86
C ASP A 38 8.11 7.47 14.27
N LEU A 39 7.82 7.24 12.98
CA LEU A 39 8.12 6.00 12.29
C LEU A 39 9.60 5.91 11.92
N SER A 40 10.22 4.77 12.22
CA SER A 40 11.64 4.57 11.93
C SER A 40 11.90 4.44 10.43
N PRO A 41 13.10 4.78 9.92
CA PRO A 41 13.44 4.59 8.51
C PRO A 41 13.26 3.16 8.03
N LEU A 42 13.52 2.16 8.88
CA LEU A 42 13.29 0.75 8.58
C LEU A 42 11.80 0.47 8.37
N GLN A 43 10.94 0.98 9.24
CA GLN A 43 9.49 0.80 9.13
C GLN A 43 8.94 1.38 7.83
N VAL A 44 9.39 2.59 7.49
CA VAL A 44 9.01 3.25 6.23
C VAL A 44 9.55 2.49 5.02
N GLY A 45 10.81 2.04 5.07
CA GLY A 45 11.46 1.32 3.97
C GLY A 45 10.82 -0.03 3.66
N VAL A 46 10.58 -0.87 4.67
CA VAL A 46 9.90 -2.16 4.49
C VAL A 46 8.46 -1.94 4.03
N THR A 47 7.76 -0.96 4.60
CA THR A 47 6.39 -0.61 4.16
C THR A 47 6.36 -0.22 2.69
N LEU A 48 7.33 0.58 2.24
CA LEU A 48 7.45 0.98 0.84
C LEU A 48 7.73 -0.22 -0.08
N ALA A 49 8.63 -1.12 0.33
CA ALA A 49 8.93 -2.34 -0.41
C ALA A 49 7.69 -3.26 -0.53
N ALA A 50 7.00 -3.51 0.59
CA ALA A 50 5.78 -4.30 0.63
C ALA A 50 4.68 -3.70 -0.26
N ALA A 51 4.45 -2.38 -0.18
CA ALA A 51 3.44 -1.69 -0.97
C ALA A 51 3.76 -1.64 -2.47
N THR A 52 5.04 -1.75 -2.85
CA THR A 52 5.47 -1.79 -4.25
C THR A 52 5.42 -3.20 -4.83
N ALA A 53 5.45 -4.23 -3.97
CA ALA A 53 5.34 -5.61 -4.38
C ALA A 53 3.91 -5.93 -4.87
N SER A 54 3.79 -6.42 -6.11
CA SER A 54 2.49 -6.72 -6.73
C SER A 54 2.57 -7.95 -7.63
N ALA A 55 1.46 -8.27 -8.32
CA ALA A 55 1.45 -9.28 -9.38
C ALA A 55 2.52 -9.01 -10.45
N ALA A 56 2.85 -7.74 -10.70
CA ALA A 56 3.94 -7.39 -11.59
C ALA A 56 5.28 -7.95 -11.09
N THR A 57 5.56 -7.77 -9.80
CA THR A 57 6.81 -8.22 -9.15
C THR A 57 6.94 -9.73 -9.12
N PHE A 58 5.87 -10.45 -8.78
CA PHE A 58 5.93 -11.90 -8.53
C PHE A 58 5.61 -12.78 -9.75
N ILE A 59 4.91 -12.25 -10.76
CA ILE A 59 4.47 -13.04 -11.91
C ILE A 59 5.02 -12.46 -13.21
N ILE A 60 4.80 -11.18 -13.47
CA ILE A 60 5.15 -10.56 -14.76
C ILE A 60 6.67 -10.45 -14.92
N ASN A 61 7.37 -9.93 -13.91
CA ASN A 61 8.82 -9.72 -13.95
C ASN A 61 9.59 -11.04 -14.14
N PRO A 62 9.31 -12.14 -13.38
CA PRO A 62 9.89 -13.44 -13.67
C PRO A 62 9.54 -13.96 -15.07
N GLY A 63 8.33 -13.67 -15.58
CA GLY A 63 7.95 -14.00 -16.95
C GLY A 63 8.85 -13.34 -17.99
N PHE A 64 9.18 -12.05 -17.83
CA PHE A 64 10.17 -11.37 -18.68
C PHE A 64 11.56 -11.98 -18.56
N VAL A 65 12.00 -12.31 -17.34
CA VAL A 65 13.30 -12.96 -17.15
C VAL A 65 13.33 -14.36 -17.78
N TYR A 66 12.23 -15.08 -17.76
CA TYR A 66 12.12 -16.39 -18.41
C TYR A 66 12.27 -16.30 -19.94
N VAL A 67 11.70 -15.26 -20.56
CA VAL A 67 11.74 -15.07 -22.02
C VAL A 67 13.05 -14.42 -22.49
N ASP A 68 13.49 -13.35 -21.83
CA ASP A 68 14.60 -12.49 -22.26
C ASP A 68 15.90 -12.72 -21.46
N GLY A 69 15.88 -13.66 -20.51
CA GLY A 69 17.05 -14.13 -19.78
C GLY A 69 17.76 -13.05 -18.96
N LEU A 70 19.09 -13.04 -19.04
CA LEU A 70 19.95 -12.16 -18.24
C LEU A 70 19.71 -10.67 -18.52
N ALA A 71 19.33 -10.31 -19.74
CA ALA A 71 19.09 -8.90 -20.10
C ALA A 71 17.90 -8.33 -19.32
N ALA A 72 16.78 -9.05 -19.26
CA ALA A 72 15.63 -8.67 -18.44
C ALA A 72 15.98 -8.69 -16.95
N PHE A 73 16.76 -9.66 -16.48
CA PHE A 73 17.19 -9.70 -15.09
C PHE A 73 18.05 -8.49 -14.71
N MET A 74 19.00 -8.08 -15.55
CA MET A 74 19.81 -6.88 -15.32
C MET A 74 18.97 -5.60 -15.38
N HIS A 75 18.03 -5.50 -16.33
CA HIS A 75 17.14 -4.35 -16.41
C HIS A 75 16.24 -4.22 -15.17
N LEU A 76 15.51 -5.28 -14.81
CA LEU A 76 14.53 -5.26 -13.73
C LEU A 76 15.19 -5.29 -12.35
N GLY A 77 16.26 -6.06 -12.18
CA GLY A 77 16.94 -6.25 -10.90
C GLY A 77 17.93 -5.13 -10.57
N LEU A 78 18.66 -4.60 -11.57
CA LEU A 78 19.68 -3.58 -11.33
C LEU A 78 19.22 -2.20 -11.78
N SER A 79 18.86 -2.02 -13.05
CA SER A 79 18.57 -0.67 -13.59
C SER A 79 17.32 -0.05 -12.96
N VAL A 80 16.21 -0.79 -12.87
CA VAL A 80 14.97 -0.32 -12.23
C VAL A 80 15.20 -0.07 -10.75
N TYR A 81 15.89 -0.98 -10.05
CA TYR A 81 16.19 -0.82 -8.63
C TYR A 81 17.07 0.41 -8.36
N LEU A 82 18.15 0.60 -9.12
CA LEU A 82 19.00 1.79 -9.01
C LEU A 82 18.23 3.07 -9.32
N GLY A 83 17.36 3.06 -10.33
CA GLY A 83 16.49 4.20 -10.66
C GLY A 83 15.56 4.55 -9.49
N PHE A 84 14.92 3.55 -8.91
CA PHE A 84 14.03 3.72 -7.76
C PHE A 84 14.76 4.26 -6.52
N VAL A 85 15.91 3.66 -6.17
CA VAL A 85 16.72 4.12 -5.02
C VAL A 85 17.26 5.53 -5.26
N SER A 86 17.73 5.83 -6.47
CA SER A 86 18.21 7.17 -6.83
C SER A 86 17.09 8.20 -6.73
N MET A 87 15.89 7.88 -7.21
CA MET A 87 14.72 8.73 -7.08
C MET A 87 14.41 9.03 -5.60
N LEU A 88 14.41 8.02 -4.74
CA LEU A 88 14.16 8.21 -3.30
C LEU A 88 15.21 9.10 -2.64
N ILE A 89 16.50 8.82 -2.86
CA ILE A 89 17.60 9.59 -2.26
C ILE A 89 17.55 11.05 -2.71
N LEU A 90 17.31 11.29 -4.01
CA LEU A 90 17.33 12.64 -4.58
C LEU A 90 16.07 13.46 -4.27
N LEU A 91 14.89 12.81 -4.24
CA LEU A 91 13.62 13.52 -4.21
C LEU A 91 12.92 13.46 -2.85
N SER A 92 13.01 12.37 -2.08
CA SER A 92 12.17 12.16 -0.89
C SER A 92 12.36 13.24 0.18
N PHE A 93 13.59 13.66 0.44
CA PHE A 93 13.86 14.72 1.44
C PHE A 93 13.24 16.06 1.04
N ARG A 94 13.34 16.42 -0.25
CA ARG A 94 12.78 17.67 -0.77
C ARG A 94 11.26 17.64 -0.79
N PHE A 95 10.66 16.52 -1.21
CA PHE A 95 9.21 16.33 -1.18
C PHE A 95 8.67 16.40 0.25
N ARG A 96 9.34 15.75 1.21
CA ARG A 96 8.97 15.81 2.63
C ARG A 96 8.98 17.25 3.14
N LYS A 97 10.07 17.99 2.91
CA LYS A 97 10.19 19.40 3.32
C LYS A 97 9.09 20.27 2.75
N ILE A 98 8.80 20.12 1.45
CA ILE A 98 7.72 20.86 0.77
C ILE A 98 6.34 20.54 1.38
N GLY A 99 6.09 19.27 1.70
CA GLY A 99 4.84 18.84 2.34
C GLY A 99 4.68 19.42 3.75
N GLU A 100 5.74 19.38 4.56
CA GLU A 100 5.78 19.93 5.91
C GLU A 100 5.58 21.47 5.91
N GLU A 101 6.29 22.20 5.04
CA GLU A 101 6.16 23.66 4.90
C GLU A 101 4.74 24.09 4.49
N ALA A 102 4.07 23.30 3.64
CA ALA A 102 2.69 23.55 3.23
C ALA A 102 1.66 23.02 4.25
N GLY A 103 2.08 22.27 5.27
CA GLY A 103 1.19 21.53 6.16
C GLY A 103 0.22 20.62 5.39
N ALA A 104 0.66 20.03 4.28
CA ALA A 104 -0.19 19.28 3.37
C ALA A 104 -0.32 17.81 3.79
N LEU A 105 -1.55 17.31 3.82
CA LEU A 105 -1.82 15.92 4.24
C LEU A 105 -1.92 14.94 3.05
N THR A 106 -2.21 15.45 1.87
CA THR A 106 -2.34 14.64 0.63
C THR A 106 -1.75 15.40 -0.56
N ILE A 107 -1.46 14.69 -1.65
CA ILE A 107 -0.98 15.32 -2.90
C ILE A 107 -2.01 16.33 -3.45
N PRO A 108 -3.33 16.01 -3.53
CA PRO A 108 -4.32 17.00 -3.95
C PRO A 108 -4.40 18.23 -3.04
N ASP A 109 -4.30 18.06 -1.71
CA ASP A 109 -4.26 19.16 -0.76
C ASP A 109 -3.02 20.05 -0.99
N TRP A 110 -1.85 19.45 -1.18
CA TRP A 110 -0.62 20.17 -1.52
C TRP A 110 -0.77 20.98 -2.82
N ILE A 111 -1.33 20.38 -3.88
CA ILE A 111 -1.58 21.09 -5.16
C ILE A 111 -2.51 22.28 -4.92
N GLY A 112 -3.60 22.09 -4.19
CA GLY A 112 -4.53 23.16 -3.86
C GLY A 112 -3.85 24.34 -3.16
N LYS A 113 -3.00 24.05 -2.16
CA LYS A 113 -2.23 25.06 -1.42
C LYS A 113 -1.18 25.75 -2.29
N ARG A 114 -0.45 24.99 -3.12
CA ARG A 114 0.56 25.51 -4.04
C ARG A 114 0.01 26.52 -5.02
N TYR A 115 -1.21 26.31 -5.53
CA TYR A 115 -1.85 27.17 -6.51
C TYR A 115 -2.93 28.09 -5.92
N GLY A 116 -3.15 28.06 -4.61
CA GLY A 116 -4.23 28.82 -3.95
C GLY A 116 -5.64 28.47 -4.45
N SER A 117 -5.87 27.26 -4.96
CA SER A 117 -7.10 26.87 -5.66
C SER A 117 -7.75 25.62 -5.08
N LYS A 118 -8.92 25.78 -4.46
CA LYS A 118 -9.76 24.66 -4.00
C LYS A 118 -10.26 23.81 -5.17
N ALA A 119 -10.48 24.42 -6.33
CA ALA A 119 -10.90 23.70 -7.54
C ALA A 119 -9.82 22.73 -8.02
N PHE A 120 -8.54 23.11 -7.94
CA PHE A 120 -7.44 22.20 -8.25
C PHE A 120 -7.32 21.06 -7.25
N SER A 121 -7.46 21.34 -5.95
CA SER A 121 -7.50 20.28 -4.93
C SER A 121 -8.60 19.26 -5.23
N LEU A 122 -9.82 19.72 -5.52
CA LEU A 122 -10.94 18.84 -5.87
C LEU A 122 -10.70 18.06 -7.16
N TYR A 123 -10.21 18.72 -8.21
CA TYR A 123 -9.92 18.08 -9.49
C TYR A 123 -8.90 16.93 -9.33
N PHE A 124 -7.80 17.17 -8.63
CA PHE A 124 -6.79 16.14 -8.39
C PHE A 124 -7.26 15.07 -7.40
N ALA A 125 -8.15 15.41 -6.45
CA ALA A 125 -8.79 14.42 -5.59
C ALA A 125 -9.68 13.47 -6.39
N ILE A 126 -10.45 13.98 -7.36
CA ILE A 126 -11.28 13.15 -8.25
C ILE A 126 -10.40 12.26 -9.14
N ILE A 127 -9.31 12.79 -9.70
CA ILE A 127 -8.36 11.97 -10.47
C ILE A 127 -7.78 10.86 -9.60
N ASN A 128 -7.46 11.15 -8.34
CA ASN A 128 -6.93 10.15 -7.42
C ASN A 128 -7.93 8.99 -7.20
N LEU A 129 -9.25 9.21 -7.31
CA LEU A 129 -10.25 8.14 -7.24
C LEU A 129 -10.09 7.09 -8.36
N LEU A 130 -9.37 7.36 -9.44
CA LEU A 130 -9.03 6.35 -10.45
C LEU A 130 -8.21 5.18 -9.87
N THR A 131 -7.56 5.37 -8.72
CA THR A 131 -6.90 4.27 -7.98
C THR A 131 -7.89 3.17 -7.55
N ILE A 132 -9.19 3.44 -7.48
CA ILE A 132 -10.22 2.43 -7.25
C ILE A 132 -10.17 1.32 -8.31
N ALA A 133 -9.82 1.64 -9.57
CA ALA A 133 -9.67 0.62 -10.60
C ALA A 133 -8.59 -0.42 -10.24
N PHE A 134 -7.49 0.01 -9.62
CA PHE A 134 -6.46 -0.89 -9.11
C PHE A 134 -6.98 -1.72 -7.93
N ILE A 135 -7.75 -1.12 -7.02
CA ILE A 135 -8.35 -1.84 -5.89
C ILE A 135 -9.28 -2.95 -6.39
N VAL A 136 -10.11 -2.69 -7.40
CA VAL A 136 -11.00 -3.69 -8.01
C VAL A 136 -10.21 -4.88 -8.55
N LEU A 137 -9.10 -4.62 -9.25
CA LEU A 137 -8.23 -5.68 -9.78
C LEU A 137 -7.59 -6.51 -8.66
N LEU A 138 -7.10 -5.87 -7.59
CA LEU A 138 -6.48 -6.56 -6.44
C LEU A 138 -7.49 -7.43 -5.70
N VAL A 139 -8.67 -6.90 -5.39
CA VAL A 139 -9.74 -7.62 -4.69
C VAL A 139 -10.26 -8.78 -5.56
N GLY A 140 -10.35 -8.59 -6.87
CA GLY A 140 -10.68 -9.67 -7.82
C GLY A 140 -9.63 -10.78 -7.83
N GLY A 141 -8.35 -10.43 -7.84
CA GLY A 141 -7.24 -11.39 -7.77
C GLY A 141 -7.24 -12.20 -6.47
N ILE A 142 -7.40 -11.54 -5.33
CA ILE A 142 -7.47 -12.19 -4.00
C ILE A 142 -8.68 -13.12 -3.93
N SER A 143 -9.83 -12.72 -4.51
CA SER A 143 -11.01 -13.58 -4.56
C SER A 143 -10.76 -14.92 -5.26
N ILE A 144 -10.04 -14.91 -6.39
CA ILE A 144 -9.69 -16.13 -7.12
C ILE A 144 -8.81 -17.04 -6.26
N VAL A 145 -7.81 -16.46 -5.58
CA VAL A 145 -6.92 -17.20 -4.68
C VAL A 145 -7.70 -17.83 -3.52
N MET A 146 -8.58 -17.07 -2.87
CA MET A 146 -9.42 -17.56 -1.76
C MET A 146 -10.38 -18.67 -2.20
N GLN A 147 -10.99 -18.56 -3.38
CA GLN A 147 -11.83 -19.63 -3.94
C GLN A 147 -11.05 -20.94 -4.10
N LYS A 148 -9.80 -20.86 -4.58
CA LYS A 148 -8.95 -22.05 -4.79
C LYS A 148 -8.39 -22.63 -3.49
N LEU A 149 -7.99 -21.79 -2.53
CA LEU A 149 -7.35 -22.25 -1.29
C LEU A 149 -8.34 -22.60 -0.17
N LEU A 150 -9.41 -21.81 -0.04
CA LEU A 150 -10.37 -21.91 1.07
C LEU A 150 -11.72 -22.50 0.65
N GLY A 151 -11.99 -22.62 -0.66
CA GLY A 151 -13.24 -23.17 -1.19
C GLY A 151 -14.47 -22.30 -0.95
N VAL A 152 -14.28 -21.02 -0.62
CA VAL A 152 -15.37 -20.05 -0.46
C VAL A 152 -15.91 -19.60 -1.82
N GLY A 153 -17.17 -19.18 -1.90
CA GLY A 153 -17.72 -18.59 -3.12
C GLY A 153 -17.12 -17.21 -3.41
N ASN A 154 -17.14 -16.80 -4.68
CA ASN A 154 -16.58 -15.51 -5.14
C ASN A 154 -17.11 -14.31 -4.34
N VAL A 155 -18.43 -14.19 -4.19
CA VAL A 155 -19.05 -13.08 -3.45
C VAL A 155 -18.58 -13.03 -1.99
N ALA A 156 -18.48 -14.19 -1.33
CA ALA A 156 -17.98 -14.26 0.04
C ALA A 156 -16.51 -13.83 0.14
N ALA A 157 -15.66 -14.26 -0.80
CA ALA A 157 -14.25 -13.86 -0.83
C ALA A 157 -14.07 -12.35 -1.03
N LEU A 158 -14.84 -11.75 -1.94
CA LEU A 158 -14.85 -10.31 -2.18
C LEU A 158 -15.27 -9.55 -0.91
N LEU A 159 -16.36 -9.97 -0.27
CA LEU A 159 -16.87 -9.33 0.94
C LEU A 159 -15.90 -9.45 2.11
N ILE A 160 -15.32 -10.63 2.35
CA ILE A 160 -14.31 -10.83 3.39
C ILE A 160 -13.14 -9.88 3.16
N THR A 161 -12.60 -9.83 1.94
CA THR A 161 -11.46 -8.99 1.59
C THR A 161 -11.78 -7.51 1.81
N LEU A 162 -12.91 -7.05 1.27
CA LEU A 162 -13.30 -5.64 1.34
C LEU A 162 -13.55 -5.21 2.80
N ILE A 163 -14.39 -5.94 3.52
CA ILE A 163 -14.74 -5.61 4.91
C ILE A 163 -13.51 -5.63 5.80
N PHE A 164 -12.67 -6.67 5.67
CA PHE A 164 -11.51 -6.83 6.51
C PHE A 164 -10.46 -5.74 6.23
N VAL A 165 -10.04 -5.59 4.97
CA VAL A 165 -8.97 -4.65 4.59
C VAL A 165 -9.39 -3.21 4.81
N THR A 166 -10.58 -2.84 4.32
CA THR A 166 -11.11 -1.48 4.53
C THR A 166 -11.33 -1.21 6.02
N GLY A 167 -11.81 -2.20 6.77
CA GLY A 167 -12.07 -2.07 8.21
C GLY A 167 -10.82 -1.68 8.99
N TYR A 168 -9.73 -2.44 8.88
CA TYR A 168 -8.54 -2.12 9.68
C TYR A 168 -7.81 -0.86 9.19
N VAL A 169 -7.82 -0.57 7.88
CA VAL A 169 -7.17 0.63 7.33
C VAL A 169 -7.92 1.90 7.73
N LEU A 170 -9.26 1.93 7.64
CA LEU A 170 -10.06 3.09 8.02
C LEU A 170 -9.97 3.41 9.51
N VAL A 171 -9.72 2.40 10.35
CA VAL A 171 -9.65 2.57 11.80
C VAL A 171 -8.24 3.00 12.24
N GLY A 172 -7.19 2.51 11.59
CA GLY A 172 -5.81 2.73 12.04
C GLY A 172 -4.92 3.63 11.18
N GLY A 173 -5.35 4.04 9.99
CA GLY A 173 -4.63 5.00 9.14
C GLY A 173 -3.19 4.57 8.80
N THR A 174 -2.27 5.53 8.73
CA THR A 174 -0.85 5.30 8.40
C THR A 174 -0.20 4.25 9.29
N TYR A 175 -0.49 4.23 10.60
CA TYR A 175 0.12 3.26 11.52
C TYR A 175 -0.36 1.84 11.27
N ALA A 176 -1.66 1.63 11.05
CA ALA A 176 -2.15 0.30 10.67
C ALA A 176 -1.53 -0.14 9.35
N HIS A 177 -1.49 0.75 8.36
CA HIS A 177 -0.84 0.47 7.08
C HIS A 177 0.62 0.03 7.27
N VAL A 178 1.41 0.75 8.07
CA VAL A 178 2.82 0.41 8.32
C VAL A 178 2.96 -0.90 9.07
N PHE A 179 2.22 -1.12 10.16
CA PHE A 179 2.35 -2.33 10.96
C PHE A 179 1.93 -3.58 10.19
N THR A 180 0.85 -3.50 9.40
CA THR A 180 0.44 -4.65 8.57
C THR A 180 1.43 -4.91 7.45
N ASN A 181 1.97 -3.87 6.79
CA ASN A 181 2.98 -4.06 5.75
C ASN A 181 4.31 -4.59 6.29
N MET A 182 4.72 -4.18 7.49
CA MET A 182 5.90 -4.74 8.19
C MET A 182 5.77 -6.24 8.47
N PHE A 183 4.54 -6.74 8.60
CA PHE A 183 4.27 -8.16 8.77
C PHE A 183 4.14 -8.90 7.44
N GLN A 184 3.74 -8.21 6.36
CA GLN A 184 3.43 -8.79 5.05
C GLN A 184 4.62 -8.80 4.09
N GLY A 185 5.52 -7.81 4.18
CA GLY A 185 6.74 -7.69 3.37
C GLY A 185 7.90 -8.47 3.96
#